data_AF-A0A0B2NP29-F1
#
_entry.id   AF-A0A0B2NP29-F1
#
_cell.length_a   1.000
_cell.length_b   1.000
_cell.length_c   1.000
_cell.angle_alpha   90.00
_cell.angle_beta   90.00
_cell.angle_gamma   90.00
#
_symmetry.space_group_name_H-M   'P 1'
#
loop_
_entity.id
_entity.type
_entity.pdbx_description
1 polymer ?
#
loop_
_entity_poly.entity_id
_entity_poly.type
_entity_poly.pdbx_seq_one_letter_code
_entity_poly.pdbx_strand_id
1 'polypeptide(L)'
;KFSLTIFSDLPELRELRTLFTGKFGNSLELYISKEFVEKLRQDLPSKEMKIQLLHDVAQEFSIEWNSKALEQRLQSPPQLHEVSFTYH
;
A
#
# COMPACT_ATOMS: atom_id res chain seq x y z
N LYS A 1 -12.30 -0.09 6.35
CA LYS A 1 -11.84 -1.50 6.23
C LYS A 1 -10.46 -1.51 5.58
N PHE A 2 -9.37 -1.24 6.31
CA PHE A 2 -8.02 -1.07 5.72
C PHE A 2 -6.90 -1.82 6.46
N SER A 3 -7.20 -2.87 7.23
CA SER A 3 -6.17 -3.50 8.09
C SER A 3 -6.26 -5.02 8.23
N LEU A 4 -7.03 -5.72 7.38
CA LEU A 4 -7.14 -7.19 7.50
C LEU A 4 -6.02 -7.95 6.76
N THR A 5 -5.53 -7.44 5.62
CA THR A 5 -4.65 -8.21 4.73
C THR A 5 -3.17 -8.17 5.15
N ILE A 6 -2.65 -7.01 5.56
CA ILE A 6 -1.24 -6.81 5.98
C ILE A 6 -0.86 -7.51 7.29
N PHE A 7 -1.84 -7.85 8.13
CA PHE A 7 -1.64 -8.64 9.35
C PHE A 7 -2.06 -10.11 9.17
N SER A 8 -2.27 -10.55 7.93
CA SER A 8 -2.49 -11.97 7.64
C SER A 8 -1.19 -12.76 7.58
N ASP A 9 -0.07 -12.10 7.24
CA ASP A 9 1.27 -12.68 7.23
C ASP A 9 1.91 -12.81 8.63
N LEU A 10 1.27 -12.29 9.67
CA LEU A 10 1.77 -12.27 11.06
C LEU A 10 0.69 -12.74 12.05
N PRO A 11 0.40 -14.06 12.09
CA PRO A 11 -0.67 -14.63 12.91
C PRO A 11 -0.49 -14.38 14.41
N GLU A 12 0.75 -14.33 14.91
CA GLU A 12 1.07 -14.13 16.33
C GLU A 12 0.64 -12.73 16.82
N LEU A 13 0.81 -11.70 15.97
CA LEU A 13 0.36 -10.33 16.26
C LEU A 13 -1.16 -10.22 16.31
N ARG A 14 -1.85 -11.00 15.48
CA ARG A 14 -3.32 -11.10 15.51
C ARG A 14 -3.79 -11.74 16.80
N GLU A 15 -3.16 -12.84 17.23
CA GLU A 15 -3.50 -13.50 18.51
C GLU A 15 -3.25 -12.58 19.71
N LEU A 16 -2.10 -11.88 19.71
CA LEU A 16 -1.77 -10.90 20.75
C LEU A 16 -2.84 -9.80 20.82
N ARG A 17 -3.24 -9.25 19.67
CA ARG A 17 -4.31 -8.24 19.60
C ARG A 17 -5.61 -8.78 20.18
N THR A 18 -6.01 -10.01 19.82
CA THR A 18 -7.24 -10.64 20.36
C THR A 18 -7.17 -10.82 21.87
N LEU A 19 -6.04 -11.30 22.41
CA LEU A 19 -5.85 -11.48 23.85
C LEU A 19 -5.96 -10.15 24.61
N PHE A 20 -5.32 -9.11 24.09
CA PHE A 20 -5.34 -7.77 24.67
C PHE A 20 -6.73 -7.13 24.60
N THR A 21 -7.43 -7.23 23.47
CA THR A 21 -8.81 -6.74 23.35
C THR A 21 -9.78 -7.53 24.24
N GLY A 22 -9.60 -8.84 24.40
CA GLY A 22 -10.43 -9.65 25.31
C GLY A 22 -10.22 -9.30 26.80
N LYS A 23 -8.99 -8.94 27.19
CA LYS A 23 -8.64 -8.59 28.58
C LYS A 23 -8.91 -7.14 28.95
N PHE A 24 -8.69 -6.20 28.03
CA PHE A 24 -8.71 -4.75 28.30
C PHE A 24 -9.81 -4.00 27.54
N GLY A 25 -10.58 -4.70 26.70
CA GLY A 25 -11.60 -4.09 25.84
C GLY A 25 -10.99 -3.07 24.88
N ASN A 26 -11.76 -2.02 24.57
CA ASN A 26 -11.33 -0.92 23.70
C ASN A 26 -10.47 0.14 24.43
N SER A 27 -10.16 -0.07 25.72
CA SER A 27 -9.37 0.89 26.52
C SER A 27 -7.95 1.11 25.96
N LEU A 28 -7.46 0.15 25.18
CA LEU A 28 -6.16 0.19 24.53
C LEU A 28 -6.13 1.09 23.28
N GLU A 29 -7.29 1.49 22.74
CA GLU A 29 -7.35 2.39 21.58
C GLU A 29 -6.74 3.76 21.87
N LEU A 30 -6.76 4.20 23.14
CA LEU A 30 -6.16 5.46 23.60
C LEU A 30 -4.62 5.42 23.65
N TYR A 31 -4.04 4.22 23.67
CA TYR A 31 -2.58 4.01 23.78
C TYR A 31 -1.93 3.63 22.44
N ILE A 32 -2.70 3.71 21.35
CA ILE A 32 -2.18 3.43 20.02
C ILE A 32 -1.17 4.53 19.64
N SER A 33 0.05 4.12 19.29
CA SER A 33 1.05 5.01 18.73
C SER A 33 0.54 5.57 17.39
N LYS A 34 0.31 6.89 17.36
CA LYS A 34 -0.13 7.61 16.17
C LYS A 34 0.87 7.45 15.03
N GLU A 35 2.16 7.52 15.32
CA GLU A 35 3.23 7.33 14.34
C GLU A 35 3.19 5.93 13.70
N PHE A 36 2.89 4.89 14.49
CA PHE A 36 2.77 3.54 13.97
C PHE A 36 1.54 3.39 13.07
N VAL A 37 0.41 4.02 13.44
CA VAL A 37 -0.78 4.06 12.59
C VAL A 37 -0.50 4.79 11.29
N GLU A 38 0.22 5.91 11.32
CA GLU A 38 0.58 6.67 10.11
C GLU A 38 1.54 5.90 9.20
N LYS A 39 2.53 5.19 9.76
CA LYS A 39 3.42 4.33 8.96
C LYS A 39 2.71 3.11 8.36
N LEU A 40 1.71 2.58 9.06
CA LEU A 40 0.89 1.45 8.58
C LEU A 40 -0.27 1.88 7.69
N ARG A 41 -0.63 3.16 7.69
CA ARG A 41 -1.59 3.69 6.75
C ARG A 41 -1.00 3.50 5.37
N GLN A 42 -1.67 2.68 4.59
CA GLN A 42 -1.45 2.54 3.16
C GLN A 42 -2.04 3.77 2.46
N ASP A 43 -1.58 4.97 2.85
CA ASP A 43 -1.86 6.16 2.06
C ASP A 43 -1.39 5.89 0.65
N LEU A 44 -2.25 6.22 -0.33
CA LEU A 44 -1.95 5.93 -1.72
C LEU A 44 -0.61 6.59 -2.05
N PRO A 45 0.43 5.82 -2.44
CA PRO A 45 1.72 6.41 -2.72
C PRO A 45 1.54 7.45 -3.84
N SER A 46 2.13 8.62 -3.62
CA SER A 46 2.04 9.72 -4.58
C SER A 46 2.61 9.27 -5.93
N LYS A 47 2.15 9.89 -7.02
CA LYS A 47 2.67 9.60 -8.37
C LYS A 47 4.19 9.73 -8.40
N GLU A 48 4.71 10.75 -7.73
CA GLU A 48 6.14 11.00 -7.56
C GLU A 48 6.86 9.86 -6.84
N MET A 49 6.32 9.39 -5.70
CA MET A 49 6.90 8.26 -4.96
C MET A 49 6.95 6.98 -5.81
N LYS A 50 5.95 6.75 -6.68
CA LYS A 50 5.96 5.59 -7.58
C LYS A 50 7.05 5.70 -8.64
N ILE A 51 7.26 6.90 -9.20
CA ILE A 51 8.30 7.15 -10.20
C ILE A 51 9.68 7.01 -9.56
N GLN A 52 9.88 7.63 -8.39
CA GLN A 52 11.14 7.56 -7.65
C GLN A 52 11.50 6.12 -7.30
N LEU A 53 10.55 5.33 -6.80
CA LEU A 53 10.79 3.92 -6.49
C LEU A 53 11.24 3.11 -7.71
N LEU A 54 10.60 3.31 -8.86
CA LEU A 54 10.99 2.61 -10.10
C LEU A 54 12.36 3.07 -10.62
N HIS A 55 12.70 4.34 -10.41
CA HIS A 55 14.03 4.85 -10.69
C HIS A 55 15.09 4.18 -9.81
N ASP A 56 14.83 4.09 -8.50
CA ASP A 56 15.74 3.45 -7.54
C ASP A 56 16.00 1.98 -7.92
N VAL A 57 14.93 1.23 -8.22
CA VAL A 57 15.04 -0.16 -8.71
C VAL A 57 15.85 -0.21 -10.01
N ALA A 58 15.55 0.62 -11.01
CA ALA A 58 16.29 0.63 -12.26
C ALA A 58 17.79 0.90 -12.06
N GLN A 59 18.13 1.83 -11.16
CA GLN A 59 19.51 2.13 -10.80
C GLN A 59 20.20 0.94 -10.13
N GLU A 60 19.53 0.25 -9.19
CA GLU A 60 20.05 -0.96 -8.54
C GLU A 60 20.39 -2.06 -9.54
N PHE A 61 19.59 -2.20 -10.60
CA PHE A 61 19.80 -3.19 -11.65
C PHE A 61 20.59 -2.67 -12.86
N SER A 62 21.13 -1.43 -12.79
CA SER A 62 21.85 -0.77 -13.90
C SER A 62 21.07 -0.74 -15.22
N ILE A 63 19.75 -0.57 -15.13
CA ILE A 63 18.84 -0.47 -16.26
C ILE A 63 18.69 1.01 -16.64
N GLU A 64 18.93 1.35 -17.90
CA GLU A 64 18.59 2.66 -18.43
C GLU A 64 17.06 2.79 -18.53
N TRP A 65 16.46 3.44 -17.53
CA TRP A 65 15.02 3.62 -17.44
C TRP A 65 14.63 5.09 -17.66
N ASN A 66 13.63 5.32 -18.50
CA ASN A 66 13.12 6.65 -18.81
C ASN A 66 11.75 6.89 -18.16
N SER A 67 11.68 7.81 -17.19
CA SER A 67 10.45 8.14 -16.44
C SER A 67 9.37 8.84 -17.27
N LYS A 68 9.75 9.50 -18.37
CA LYS A 68 8.89 10.42 -19.13
C LYS A 68 7.63 9.75 -19.68
N ALA A 69 7.77 8.51 -20.15
CA ALA A 69 6.64 7.73 -20.64
C ALA A 69 5.65 7.39 -19.51
N LEU A 70 6.16 7.04 -18.32
CA LEU A 70 5.34 6.74 -17.15
C LEU A 70 4.64 8.00 -16.61
N GLU A 71 5.36 9.12 -16.52
CA GLU A 71 4.82 10.41 -16.09
C GLU A 71 3.62 10.83 -16.94
N GLN A 72 3.73 10.70 -18.26
CA GLN A 72 2.63 10.99 -19.19
C GLN A 72 1.41 10.07 -18.98
N ARG A 73 1.64 8.77 -18.73
CA ARG A 73 0.53 7.83 -18.42
C ARG A 73 -0.11 8.12 -17.07
N LEU A 74 0.66 8.58 -16.09
CA LEU A 74 0.16 8.94 -14.76
C LEU A 74 -0.57 10.29 -14.75
N GLN A 75 -0.26 11.22 -15.66
CA GLN A 75 -0.99 12.48 -15.85
C GLN A 75 -2.32 12.28 -16.58
N SER A 76 -2.41 11.26 -17.42
CA SER A 76 -3.65 10.89 -18.10
C SER A 76 -4.67 10.34 -17.08
N PRO A 77 -5.97 10.61 -17.24
CA PRO A 77 -7.01 9.89 -16.49
C PRO A 77 -6.81 8.39 -16.67
N PRO A 78 -7.11 7.55 -15.66
CA PRO A 78 -7.04 6.10 -15.81
C PRO A 78 -7.94 5.72 -16.97
N GLN A 79 -7.32 5.37 -18.10
CA GLN A 79 -8.02 4.78 -19.23
C GLN A 79 -8.50 3.43 -18.70
N LEU A 80 -9.77 3.35 -18.32
CA LEU A 80 -10.44 2.07 -18.13
C LEU A 80 -10.36 1.39 -19.48
N HIS A 81 -9.40 0.47 -19.61
CA HIS A 81 -9.38 -0.43 -20.74
C HIS A 81 -10.58 -1.35 -20.51
N GLU A 82 -11.76 -0.94 -20.98
CA GLU A 82 -12.88 -1.84 -21.20
C GLU A 82 -12.40 -2.87 -22.22
N VAL A 83 -11.83 -3.97 -21.71
CA VAL A 83 -11.63 -5.17 -22.50
C VAL A 83 -13.02 -5.70 -22.81
N SER A 84 -13.55 -5.24 -23.94
CA SER A 84 -14.78 -5.76 -24.53
C SER A 84 -14.45 -7.16 -25.04
N PHE A 85 -14.72 -8.18 -24.21
CA PHE A 85 -14.78 -9.56 -24.68
C PHE A 85 -16.01 -9.71 -25.57
N THR A 86 -15.83 -9.50 -26.88
CA THR A 86 -16.81 -9.90 -27.89
C THR A 86 -16.81 -11.43 -27.95
N TYR A 87 -17.86 -12.06 -27.42
CA TYR A 87 -18.13 -13.48 -27.68
C TYR A 87 -18.72 -13.60 -29.09
N HIS A 88 -18.04 -14.36 -29.95
CA HIS A 88 -18.59 -14.93 -31.18
C HIS A 88 -19.05 -16.36 -30.93
#